data_AF-A0A4Q6BP01-F1
#
_entry.id   AF-A0A4Q6BP01-F1
#
_cell.length_a   1.000
_cell.length_b   1.000
_cell.length_c   1.000
_cell.angle_alpha   90.00
_cell.angle_beta   90.00
_cell.angle_gamma   90.00
#
_symmetry.space_group_name_H-M   'P 1'
#
loop_
_entity.id
_entity.type
_entity.pdbx_description
1 polymer ?
#
loop_
_entity_poly.entity_id
_entity_poly.type
_entity_poly.pdbx_seq_one_letter_code
_entity_poly.pdbx_strand_id
1 'polypeptide(L)'
;MITQDQEMKGEEGKLKLPAPLDTIELFSGPRTVDKVVLAQDDVTRRMIVTYQDRRRLHPFIASLINPVVADKNAIRGMFEFFDTEQVYIAYREANTYPRVSFEEAMVGSFTPGRFTNKVVLIGNDHGGSVRDYIKTPFSKDAKAMTTLEVHANMLDTMIMNNAPVQAPAWVNILITILTSILTVHVLFTLKPIRSLSVILATGSFLILLGFIGFWPVGYWVKMAHPFLAIFLCYYFFIPYRLIIENRRSWEYYQRNKLLSQVEELKTNFISMMSHDLKTPLARIQGMTDM
;
A
#
# COMPACT_ATOMS: atom_id res chain seq x y z
N MET A 1 -13.62 -9.93 -16.47
CA MET A 1 -14.49 -10.98 -17.05
C MET A 1 -14.11 -11.04 -18.52
N ILE A 2 -13.51 -12.15 -18.95
CA ILE A 2 -13.22 -12.40 -20.36
C ILE A 2 -14.60 -12.51 -21.02
N THR A 3 -14.95 -11.58 -21.90
CA THR A 3 -16.24 -11.60 -22.60
C THR A 3 -16.28 -12.79 -23.57
N GLN A 4 -17.49 -13.27 -23.91
CA GLN A 4 -17.72 -14.38 -24.85
C GLN A 4 -17.14 -14.16 -26.26
N ASP A 5 -16.71 -12.93 -26.57
CA ASP A 5 -16.11 -12.54 -27.86
C ASP A 5 -14.58 -12.76 -27.92
N GLN A 6 -14.03 -13.64 -27.09
CA GLN A 6 -12.60 -13.98 -27.11
C GLN A 6 -12.39 -15.35 -27.73
N GLU A 7 -11.59 -15.44 -28.80
CA GLU A 7 -11.19 -16.73 -29.37
C GLU A 7 -10.47 -17.58 -28.31
N MET A 8 -10.98 -18.78 -28.10
CA MET A 8 -10.38 -19.80 -27.24
C MET A 8 -9.29 -20.57 -28.01
N LYS A 9 -8.34 -21.18 -27.28
CA LYS A 9 -7.33 -22.08 -27.88
C LYS A 9 -8.02 -23.16 -28.72
N GLY A 10 -7.73 -23.20 -30.02
CA GLY A 10 -8.35 -24.13 -30.99
C GLY A 10 -9.50 -23.54 -31.82
N GLU A 11 -9.96 -22.32 -31.54
CA GLU A 11 -10.97 -21.59 -32.32
C GLU A 11 -10.35 -20.50 -33.22
N GLU A 12 -9.21 -20.83 -33.83
CA GLU A 12 -8.40 -19.89 -34.60
C GLU A 12 -9.11 -19.35 -35.84
N GLY A 13 -9.15 -18.01 -35.98
CA GLY A 13 -9.61 -17.34 -37.19
C GLY A 13 -11.11 -17.35 -37.40
N LYS A 14 -11.89 -17.57 -36.33
CA LYS A 14 -13.36 -17.44 -36.34
C LYS A 14 -13.79 -15.99 -36.29
N LEU A 15 -13.03 -15.14 -35.60
CA LEU A 15 -13.17 -13.70 -35.65
C LEU A 15 -12.41 -13.21 -36.89
N LYS A 16 -13.15 -13.02 -37.98
CA LYS A 16 -12.73 -12.28 -39.16
C LYS A 16 -13.62 -11.07 -39.34
N LEU A 17 -13.04 -9.96 -39.76
CA LEU A 17 -13.83 -8.83 -40.21
C LEU A 17 -14.57 -9.20 -41.50
N PRO A 18 -15.74 -8.62 -41.77
CA PRO A 18 -16.38 -8.77 -43.07
C PRO A 18 -15.48 -8.16 -44.17
N ALA A 19 -15.58 -8.70 -45.39
CA ALA A 19 -14.94 -8.12 -46.55
C ALA A 19 -15.31 -6.61 -46.67
N PRO A 20 -14.36 -5.72 -47.01
CA PRO A 20 -13.02 -5.97 -47.56
C PRO A 20 -11.89 -6.10 -46.51
N LEU A 21 -12.20 -6.17 -45.22
CA LEU A 21 -11.21 -6.16 -44.13
C LEU A 21 -10.89 -7.56 -43.60
N ASP A 22 -11.35 -8.60 -44.28
CA ASP A 22 -11.19 -10.01 -43.90
C ASP A 22 -9.73 -10.49 -43.91
N THR A 23 -8.84 -9.73 -44.56
CA THR A 23 -7.39 -9.95 -44.58
C THR A 23 -6.66 -9.40 -43.36
N ILE A 24 -7.32 -8.58 -42.52
CA ILE A 24 -6.70 -7.99 -41.33
C ILE A 24 -6.69 -9.02 -40.20
N GLU A 25 -5.50 -9.33 -39.69
CA GLU A 25 -5.35 -10.16 -38.50
C GLU A 25 -5.98 -9.49 -37.28
N LEU A 26 -6.95 -10.18 -36.66
CA LEU A 26 -7.61 -9.72 -35.45
C LEU A 26 -6.83 -10.18 -34.23
N PHE A 27 -6.33 -9.21 -33.48
CA PHE A 27 -5.65 -9.45 -32.21
C PHE A 27 -6.53 -9.01 -31.04
N SER A 28 -6.63 -9.88 -30.04
CA SER A 28 -7.37 -9.56 -28.82
C SER A 28 -6.56 -8.65 -27.89
N GLY A 29 -7.15 -7.52 -27.49
CA GLY A 29 -6.61 -6.59 -26.51
C GLY A 29 -7.63 -6.32 -25.38
N PRO A 30 -7.93 -7.30 -24.51
CA PRO A 30 -8.91 -7.10 -23.45
C PRO A 30 -8.45 -6.05 -22.43
N ARG A 31 -9.41 -5.26 -21.94
CA ARG A 31 -9.23 -4.45 -20.74
C ARG A 31 -9.58 -5.24 -19.48
N THR A 32 -8.82 -5.05 -18.42
CA THR A 32 -9.14 -5.59 -17.10
C THR A 32 -9.91 -4.54 -16.28
N VAL A 33 -10.72 -4.97 -15.31
CA VAL A 33 -11.39 -4.07 -14.37
C VAL A 33 -11.45 -4.76 -13.01
N ASP A 34 -11.05 -4.04 -11.96
CA ASP A 34 -11.05 -4.56 -10.58
C ASP A 34 -12.46 -4.48 -9.97
N LYS A 35 -13.38 -5.32 -10.46
CA LYS A 35 -14.81 -5.26 -10.08
C LYS A 35 -15.21 -6.19 -8.93
N VAL A 36 -14.69 -7.43 -8.90
CA VAL A 36 -15.22 -8.49 -8.02
C VAL A 36 -14.20 -9.00 -6.99
N VAL A 37 -13.00 -9.39 -7.43
CA VAL A 37 -12.05 -10.13 -6.59
C VAL A 37 -10.97 -9.24 -5.93
N LEU A 38 -10.71 -8.07 -6.51
CA LEU A 38 -9.62 -7.18 -6.07
C LEU A 38 -10.16 -5.96 -5.34
N ALA A 39 -9.74 -4.75 -5.73
CA ALA A 39 -10.09 -3.51 -5.03
C ALA A 39 -11.59 -3.16 -5.09
N GLN A 40 -12.39 -3.84 -5.94
CA GLN A 40 -13.83 -3.65 -6.09
C GLN A 40 -14.22 -2.19 -6.35
N ASP A 41 -13.37 -1.44 -7.06
CA ASP A 41 -13.53 0.01 -7.27
C ASP A 41 -13.66 0.41 -8.75
N ASP A 42 -13.86 -0.57 -9.64
CA ASP A 42 -13.99 -0.41 -11.09
C ASP A 42 -12.79 0.28 -11.77
N VAL A 43 -11.64 0.35 -11.10
CA VAL A 43 -10.43 0.93 -11.67
C VAL A 43 -9.69 -0.14 -12.47
N THR A 44 -9.17 0.27 -13.62
CA THR A 44 -8.26 -0.55 -14.43
C THR A 44 -6.84 -0.29 -13.96
N ARG A 45 -6.12 -1.34 -13.55
CA ARG A 45 -4.72 -1.25 -13.09
C ARG A 45 -3.77 -2.15 -13.85
N ARG A 46 -4.33 -3.10 -14.59
CA ARG A 46 -3.62 -4.27 -15.10
C ARG A 46 -3.95 -4.48 -16.56
N MET A 47 -3.04 -5.13 -17.25
CA MET A 47 -3.26 -5.59 -18.60
C MET A 47 -2.87 -7.05 -18.71
N ILE A 48 -3.56 -7.76 -19.59
CA ILE A 48 -3.27 -9.16 -19.90
C ILE A 48 -2.17 -9.18 -20.96
N VAL A 49 -1.06 -9.82 -20.63
CA VAL A 49 0.07 -10.00 -21.55
C VAL A 49 -0.15 -11.27 -22.35
N THR A 50 -0.42 -12.37 -21.66
CA THR A 50 -0.70 -13.66 -22.30
C THR A 50 -1.93 -14.33 -21.70
N TYR A 51 -2.56 -15.17 -22.51
CA TYR A 51 -3.61 -16.09 -22.07
C TYR A 51 -3.48 -17.37 -22.90
N GLN A 52 -3.49 -18.52 -22.23
CA GLN A 52 -3.34 -19.83 -22.89
C GLN A 52 -2.09 -19.88 -23.81
N ASP A 53 -0.96 -19.34 -23.33
CA ASP A 53 0.32 -19.21 -24.04
C ASP A 53 0.30 -18.33 -25.31
N ARG A 54 -0.77 -17.56 -25.53
CA ARG A 54 -0.86 -16.61 -26.64
C ARG A 54 -0.62 -15.19 -26.19
N ARG A 55 0.26 -14.48 -26.90
CA ARG A 55 0.50 -13.05 -26.72
C ARG A 55 -0.73 -12.25 -27.14
N ARG A 56 -1.11 -11.26 -26.32
CA ARG A 56 -2.15 -10.30 -26.66
C ARG A 56 -1.62 -9.17 -27.55
N LEU A 57 -2.52 -8.31 -28.03
CA LEU A 57 -2.19 -7.21 -28.95
C LEU A 57 -0.99 -6.36 -28.48
N HIS A 58 -1.00 -5.95 -27.22
CA HIS A 58 -0.01 -5.01 -26.68
C HIS A 58 1.44 -5.56 -26.67
N PRO A 59 1.74 -6.74 -26.09
CA PRO A 59 3.09 -7.31 -26.19
C PRO A 59 3.50 -7.59 -27.63
N PHE A 60 2.57 -7.97 -28.50
CA PHE A 60 2.88 -8.20 -29.91
C PHE A 60 3.38 -6.92 -30.60
N ILE A 61 2.60 -5.83 -30.53
CA ILE A 61 3.01 -4.54 -31.12
C ILE A 61 4.29 -4.02 -30.45
N ALA A 62 4.37 -4.09 -29.12
CA ALA A 62 5.55 -3.61 -28.40
C ALA A 62 6.81 -4.39 -28.80
N SER A 63 6.71 -5.68 -29.11
CA SER A 63 7.84 -6.50 -29.55
C SER A 63 8.42 -6.09 -30.92
N LEU A 64 7.64 -5.39 -31.75
CA LEU A 64 8.13 -4.82 -33.01
C LEU A 64 9.10 -3.65 -32.80
N ILE A 65 9.01 -2.98 -31.63
CA ILE A 65 9.82 -1.81 -31.28
C ILE A 65 10.90 -2.18 -30.26
N ASN A 66 10.54 -2.97 -29.25
CA ASN A 66 11.44 -3.46 -28.21
C ASN A 66 11.44 -5.01 -28.24
N PRO A 67 12.41 -5.64 -28.92
CA PRO A 67 12.46 -7.10 -29.04
C PRO A 67 12.56 -7.85 -27.70
N VAL A 68 13.00 -7.19 -26.62
CA VAL A 68 13.11 -7.80 -25.28
C VAL A 68 11.75 -8.29 -24.80
N VAL A 69 10.66 -7.55 -25.07
CA VAL A 69 9.32 -7.97 -24.64
C VAL A 69 8.70 -9.06 -25.51
N ALA A 70 9.44 -9.58 -26.49
CA ALA A 70 9.06 -10.79 -27.19
C ALA A 70 9.16 -12.03 -26.28
N ASP A 71 10.15 -12.06 -25.39
CA ASP A 71 10.28 -13.09 -24.36
C ASP A 71 9.44 -12.71 -23.13
N LYS A 72 8.50 -13.59 -22.77
CA LYS A 72 7.63 -13.38 -21.62
C LYS A 72 8.40 -13.24 -20.31
N ASN A 73 9.52 -13.94 -20.15
CA ASN A 73 10.31 -13.92 -18.92
C ASN A 73 11.10 -12.62 -18.76
N ALA A 74 11.32 -11.89 -19.85
CA ALA A 74 12.01 -10.61 -19.83
C ALA A 74 11.06 -9.43 -19.55
N ILE A 75 9.75 -9.67 -19.51
CA ILE A 75 8.74 -8.65 -19.22
C ILE A 75 8.73 -8.38 -17.71
N ARG A 76 9.00 -7.14 -17.36
CA ARG A 76 9.05 -6.67 -15.99
C ARG A 76 7.68 -6.78 -15.32
N GLY A 77 7.66 -7.24 -14.07
CA GLY A 77 6.47 -7.19 -13.23
C GLY A 77 5.36 -8.17 -13.63
N MET A 78 5.70 -9.20 -14.40
CA MET A 78 4.78 -10.27 -14.77
C MET A 78 4.36 -11.08 -13.53
N PHE A 79 3.08 -11.37 -13.44
CA PHE A 79 2.52 -12.29 -12.45
C PHE A 79 1.31 -13.03 -13.03
N GLU A 80 1.05 -14.23 -12.50
CA GLU A 80 -0.10 -15.04 -12.89
C GLU A 80 -1.35 -14.65 -12.08
N PHE A 81 -2.49 -14.58 -12.75
CA PHE A 81 -3.79 -14.31 -12.13
C PHE A 81 -4.92 -14.91 -12.98
N PHE A 82 -5.74 -15.81 -12.42
CA PHE A 82 -6.82 -16.52 -13.14
C PHE A 82 -6.41 -17.04 -14.52
N ASP A 83 -5.37 -17.88 -14.57
CA ASP A 83 -4.87 -18.51 -15.80
C ASP A 83 -4.43 -17.52 -16.92
N THR A 84 -4.15 -16.27 -16.53
CA THR A 84 -3.58 -15.24 -17.40
C THR A 84 -2.28 -14.72 -16.80
N GLU A 85 -1.31 -14.41 -17.65
CA GLU A 85 -0.12 -13.65 -17.24
C GLU A 85 -0.43 -12.17 -17.42
N GLN A 86 -0.28 -11.40 -16.35
CA GLN A 86 -0.65 -9.98 -16.28
C GLN A 86 0.54 -9.14 -15.80
N VAL A 87 0.45 -7.85 -16.11
CA VAL A 87 1.35 -6.81 -15.56
C VAL A 87 0.53 -5.61 -15.09
N TYR A 88 1.12 -4.80 -14.20
CA TYR A 88 0.57 -3.50 -13.86
C TYR A 88 0.89 -2.47 -14.94
N ILE A 89 -0.05 -1.55 -15.17
CA ILE A 89 0.11 -0.47 -16.16
C ILE A 89 0.83 0.70 -15.49
N ALA A 90 1.93 1.17 -16.09
CA ALA A 90 2.60 2.40 -15.72
C ALA A 90 1.83 3.58 -16.33
N TYR A 91 0.78 4.04 -15.64
CA TYR A 91 -0.07 5.11 -16.14
C TYR A 91 0.68 6.45 -16.23
N ARG A 92 0.37 7.20 -17.28
CA ARG A 92 0.52 8.66 -17.35
C ARG A 92 -0.82 9.33 -17.05
N GLU A 93 -0.80 10.62 -16.76
CA GLU A 93 -2.02 11.41 -16.57
C GLU A 93 -2.84 11.47 -17.87
N ALA A 94 -4.14 11.74 -17.74
CA ALA A 94 -5.03 11.87 -18.89
C ALA A 94 -4.65 13.06 -19.77
N ASN A 95 -4.81 12.92 -21.08
CA ASN A 95 -4.40 13.87 -22.11
C ASN A 95 -2.87 14.06 -22.24
N THR A 96 -2.06 13.09 -21.81
CA THR A 96 -0.59 13.18 -21.98
C THR A 96 -0.17 12.87 -23.42
N TYR A 97 -0.90 12.01 -24.13
CA TYR A 97 -0.58 11.63 -25.49
C TYR A 97 -1.14 12.66 -26.49
N PRO A 98 -0.33 13.16 -27.45
CA PRO A 98 -0.82 14.13 -28.44
C PRO A 98 -1.97 13.54 -29.28
N ARG A 99 -3.06 14.29 -29.38
CA ARG A 99 -4.23 13.94 -30.19
C ARG A 99 -4.38 14.84 -31.41
N VAL A 100 -5.03 14.32 -32.44
CA VAL A 100 -5.46 15.04 -33.65
C VAL A 100 -6.88 14.58 -33.93
N SER A 101 -7.79 15.49 -34.27
CA SER A 101 -9.14 15.10 -34.66
C SER A 101 -9.09 14.26 -35.93
N PHE A 102 -9.89 13.21 -36.01
CA PHE A 102 -9.96 12.40 -37.22
C PHE A 102 -10.43 13.22 -38.43
N GLU A 103 -11.32 14.20 -38.21
CA GLU A 103 -11.77 15.13 -39.24
C GLU A 103 -10.63 16.00 -39.78
N GLU A 104 -9.79 16.54 -38.89
CA GLU A 104 -8.61 17.33 -39.27
C GLU A 104 -7.59 16.47 -40.03
N ALA A 105 -7.38 15.23 -39.58
CA ALA A 105 -6.52 14.28 -40.25
C ALA A 105 -7.02 13.94 -41.66
N MET A 106 -8.34 13.88 -41.87
CA MET A 106 -8.94 13.58 -43.17
C MET A 106 -8.80 14.70 -44.19
N VAL A 107 -8.85 15.95 -43.75
CA VAL A 107 -8.62 17.13 -44.61
C VAL A 107 -7.11 17.41 -44.79
N GLY A 108 -6.24 16.64 -44.15
CA GLY A 108 -4.79 16.83 -44.21
C GLY A 108 -4.30 18.05 -43.40
N SER A 109 -5.09 18.49 -42.42
CA SER A 109 -4.80 19.65 -41.57
C SER A 109 -3.85 19.27 -40.43
N PHE A 110 -2.64 18.84 -40.78
CA PHE A 110 -1.57 18.56 -39.82
C PHE A 110 -0.18 18.85 -40.42
N THR A 111 0.81 19.13 -39.56
CA THR A 111 2.18 19.38 -40.02
C THR A 111 2.75 18.14 -40.72
N PRO A 112 3.37 18.28 -41.92
CA PRO A 112 4.03 17.17 -42.60
C PRO A 112 5.02 16.46 -41.67
N GLY A 113 4.99 15.12 -41.69
CA GLY A 113 5.83 14.29 -40.83
C GLY A 113 5.29 14.04 -39.42
N ARG A 114 4.13 14.60 -39.03
CA ARG A 114 3.55 14.42 -37.67
C ARG A 114 3.36 12.96 -37.26
N PHE A 115 3.02 12.07 -38.20
CA PHE A 115 2.79 10.65 -37.95
C PHE A 115 3.97 9.74 -38.32
N THR A 116 5.07 10.30 -38.84
CA THR A 116 6.21 9.51 -39.31
C THR A 116 6.97 8.89 -38.13
N ASN A 117 7.27 7.59 -38.21
CA ASN A 117 7.94 6.81 -37.16
C ASN A 117 7.23 6.88 -35.80
N LYS A 118 5.89 6.98 -35.81
CA LYS A 118 5.04 6.97 -34.61
C LYS A 118 4.08 5.79 -34.64
N VAL A 119 3.72 5.31 -33.45
CA VAL A 119 2.56 4.44 -33.28
C VAL A 119 1.33 5.34 -33.21
N VAL A 120 0.43 5.21 -34.18
CA VAL A 120 -0.81 5.99 -34.25
C VAL A 120 -1.96 5.11 -33.80
N LEU A 121 -2.67 5.55 -32.77
CA LEU A 121 -3.87 4.87 -32.27
C LEU A 121 -5.09 5.66 -32.72
N ILE A 122 -6.02 4.97 -33.38
CA ILE A 122 -7.26 5.57 -33.89
C ILE A 122 -8.42 5.00 -33.08
N GLY A 123 -9.27 5.88 -32.57
CA GLY A 123 -10.43 5.47 -31.78
C GLY A 123 -11.33 6.66 -31.46
N ASN A 124 -12.38 6.37 -30.70
CA ASN A 124 -13.45 7.31 -30.40
C ASN A 124 -13.18 8.08 -29.10
N ASP A 125 -13.44 9.39 -29.12
CA ASP A 125 -13.44 10.29 -27.95
C ASP A 125 -14.58 11.31 -28.08
N HIS A 126 -15.82 10.81 -28.21
CA HIS A 126 -16.99 11.66 -28.48
C HIS A 126 -17.58 12.32 -27.21
N GLY A 127 -17.08 11.99 -26.01
CA GLY A 127 -17.65 12.49 -24.75
C GLY A 127 -19.06 11.99 -24.42
N GLY A 128 -19.75 11.34 -25.35
CA GLY A 128 -21.18 11.01 -25.24
C GLY A 128 -21.52 9.83 -24.34
N SER A 129 -20.63 8.83 -24.24
CA SER A 129 -20.88 7.60 -23.47
C SER A 129 -19.84 7.42 -22.38
N VAL A 130 -20.29 7.22 -21.15
CA VAL A 130 -19.43 6.85 -20.01
C VAL A 130 -18.71 5.51 -20.26
N ARG A 131 -19.24 4.64 -21.13
CA ARG A 131 -18.64 3.32 -21.44
C ARG A 131 -17.33 3.43 -22.21
N ASP A 132 -17.10 4.58 -22.86
CA ASP A 132 -15.90 4.87 -23.64
C ASP A 132 -14.75 5.33 -22.74
N TYR A 133 -15.05 5.67 -21.50
CA TYR A 133 -14.09 6.08 -20.49
C TYR A 133 -13.92 5.01 -19.42
N ILE A 134 -12.77 5.04 -18.75
CA ILE A 134 -12.48 4.17 -17.63
C ILE A 134 -11.87 4.94 -16.47
N LYS A 135 -12.06 4.40 -15.27
CA LYS A 135 -11.40 4.87 -14.06
C LYS A 135 -9.96 4.36 -14.02
N THR A 136 -9.05 5.22 -13.60
CA THR A 136 -7.61 4.94 -13.52
C THR A 136 -7.11 5.18 -12.08
N PRO A 137 -5.87 4.79 -11.75
CA PRO A 137 -5.27 5.13 -10.46
C PRO A 137 -5.18 6.64 -10.19
N PHE A 138 -5.10 7.47 -11.25
CA PHE A 138 -5.04 8.93 -11.14
C PHE A 138 -6.41 9.57 -10.85
N SER A 139 -7.48 9.08 -11.50
CA SER A 139 -8.84 9.57 -11.23
C SER A 139 -9.87 8.44 -11.31
N LYS A 140 -10.81 8.46 -10.35
CA LYS A 140 -11.96 7.55 -10.29
C LYS A 140 -13.22 8.17 -10.88
N ASP A 141 -13.11 9.31 -11.54
CA ASP A 141 -14.25 9.95 -12.22
C ASP A 141 -14.78 9.06 -13.34
N ALA A 142 -16.09 9.17 -13.59
CA ALA A 142 -16.76 8.38 -14.62
C ALA A 142 -16.17 8.62 -16.03
N LYS A 143 -15.56 9.79 -16.27
CA LYS A 143 -14.88 10.18 -17.51
C LYS A 143 -13.39 10.45 -17.30
N ALA A 144 -12.71 9.66 -16.46
CA ALA A 144 -11.32 9.92 -16.09
C ALA A 144 -10.33 9.81 -17.26
N MET A 145 -10.42 8.75 -18.08
CA MET A 145 -9.52 8.55 -19.23
C MET A 145 -10.23 7.76 -20.31
N THR A 146 -9.99 8.07 -21.59
CA THR A 146 -10.59 7.31 -22.71
C THR A 146 -10.03 5.90 -22.75
N THR A 147 -10.83 4.96 -23.27
CA THR A 147 -10.37 3.58 -23.48
C THR A 147 -9.16 3.55 -24.43
N LEU A 148 -9.13 4.42 -25.43
CA LEU A 148 -8.02 4.56 -26.36
C LEU A 148 -6.72 4.98 -25.65
N GLU A 149 -6.78 5.98 -24.78
CA GLU A 149 -5.61 6.45 -24.04
C GLU A 149 -5.09 5.40 -23.05
N VAL A 150 -5.96 4.51 -22.57
CA VAL A 150 -5.53 3.39 -21.73
C VAL A 150 -4.77 2.35 -22.54
N HIS A 151 -5.21 2.05 -23.75
CA HIS A 151 -4.43 1.22 -24.68
C HIS A 151 -3.09 1.88 -25.02
N ALA A 152 -3.03 3.20 -25.10
CA ALA A 152 -1.77 3.94 -25.24
C ALA A 152 -0.85 3.72 -24.03
N ASN A 153 -1.37 3.84 -22.81
CA ASN A 153 -0.61 3.55 -21.59
C ASN A 153 -0.14 2.09 -21.49
N MET A 154 -0.98 1.14 -21.90
CA MET A 154 -0.62 -0.28 -21.98
C MET A 154 0.53 -0.50 -22.97
N LEU A 155 0.48 0.10 -24.16
CA LEU A 155 1.57 0.02 -25.14
C LEU A 155 2.84 0.70 -24.63
N ASP A 156 2.75 1.90 -24.06
CA ASP A 156 3.89 2.63 -23.51
C ASP A 156 4.59 1.82 -22.41
N THR A 157 3.80 1.20 -21.51
CA THR A 157 4.31 0.33 -20.46
C THR A 157 5.12 -0.85 -21.01
N MET A 158 4.63 -1.47 -22.09
CA MET A 158 5.28 -2.62 -22.70
C MET A 158 6.51 -2.21 -23.53
N ILE A 159 6.42 -1.13 -24.30
CA ILE A 159 7.54 -0.62 -25.09
C ILE A 159 8.70 -0.22 -24.16
N MET A 160 8.41 0.46 -23.05
CA MET A 160 9.41 0.86 -22.06
C MET A 160 9.80 -0.25 -21.08
N ASN A 161 9.08 -1.38 -21.07
CA ASN A 161 9.24 -2.49 -20.11
C ASN A 161 9.34 -2.01 -18.64
N ASN A 162 8.52 -1.03 -18.27
CA ASN A 162 8.61 -0.30 -17.00
C ASN A 162 7.44 -0.58 -16.04
N ALA A 163 6.68 -1.66 -16.26
CA ALA A 163 5.54 -2.04 -15.44
C ALA A 163 5.89 -2.11 -13.93
N PRO A 164 5.06 -1.55 -13.02
CA PRO A 164 5.27 -1.68 -11.58
C PRO A 164 5.31 -3.14 -11.12
N VAL A 165 6.18 -3.43 -10.15
CA VAL A 165 6.46 -4.79 -9.67
C VAL A 165 6.01 -4.91 -8.23
N GLN A 166 5.24 -5.95 -7.89
CA GLN A 166 4.99 -6.28 -6.49
C GLN A 166 6.25 -6.83 -5.83
N ALA A 167 6.56 -6.34 -4.63
CA ALA A 167 7.64 -6.91 -3.84
C ALA A 167 7.35 -8.39 -3.54
N PRO A 168 8.36 -9.28 -3.62
CA PRO A 168 8.20 -10.69 -3.29
C PRO A 168 7.58 -10.90 -1.91
N ALA A 169 6.83 -11.99 -1.73
CA ALA A 169 6.14 -12.29 -0.47
C ALA A 169 7.10 -12.27 0.74
N TRP A 170 8.30 -12.82 0.59
CA TRP A 170 9.31 -12.87 1.66
C TRP A 170 9.75 -11.48 2.13
N VAL A 171 9.83 -10.49 1.23
CA VAL A 171 10.18 -9.11 1.59
C VAL A 171 9.09 -8.51 2.47
N ASN A 172 7.83 -8.69 2.08
CA ASN A 172 6.69 -8.19 2.85
C ASN A 172 6.62 -8.86 4.24
N ILE A 173 6.88 -10.17 4.31
CA ILE A 173 6.94 -10.93 5.56
C ILE A 173 8.07 -10.41 6.45
N LEU A 174 9.28 -10.24 5.90
CA LEU A 174 10.45 -9.75 6.64
C LEU A 174 10.19 -8.36 7.24
N ILE A 175 9.68 -7.41 6.44
CA ILE A 175 9.32 -6.07 6.91
C ILE A 175 8.28 -6.16 8.04
N THR A 176 7.28 -7.04 7.91
CA THR A 176 6.24 -7.22 8.93
C THR A 176 6.82 -7.77 10.23
N ILE A 177 7.70 -8.78 10.16
CA ILE A 177 8.36 -9.38 11.32
C ILE A 177 9.25 -8.35 12.02
N LEU A 178 10.10 -7.64 11.28
CA LEU A 178 10.99 -6.62 11.83
C LEU A 178 10.18 -5.49 12.51
N THR A 179 9.11 -5.04 11.87
CA THR A 179 8.20 -4.02 12.43
C THR A 179 7.54 -4.51 13.72
N SER A 180 7.11 -5.77 13.75
CA SER A 180 6.48 -6.39 14.93
C SER A 180 7.46 -6.48 16.11
N ILE A 181 8.67 -7.00 15.86
CA ILE A 181 9.73 -7.11 16.88
C ILE A 181 10.08 -5.73 17.42
N LEU A 182 10.30 -4.75 16.54
CA LEU A 182 10.61 -3.37 16.94
C LEU A 182 9.49 -2.78 17.80
N THR A 183 8.23 -2.95 17.39
CA THR A 183 7.06 -2.42 18.11
C THR A 183 6.98 -3.02 19.51
N VAL A 184 7.06 -4.34 19.63
CA VAL A 184 7.04 -5.04 20.93
C VAL A 184 8.21 -4.60 21.81
N HIS A 185 9.42 -4.55 21.26
CA HIS A 185 10.61 -4.12 21.99
C HIS A 185 10.46 -2.69 22.54
N VAL A 186 9.99 -1.76 21.72
CA VAL A 186 9.77 -0.36 22.11
C VAL A 186 8.68 -0.23 23.18
N LEU A 187 7.60 -1.01 23.08
CA LEU A 187 6.50 -1.00 24.04
C LEU A 187 6.94 -1.46 25.44
N PHE A 188 7.84 -2.43 25.54
CA PHE A 188 8.33 -2.95 26.82
C PHE A 188 9.51 -2.17 27.41
N THR A 189 10.29 -1.46 26.61
CA THR A 189 11.50 -0.76 27.06
C THR A 189 11.30 0.72 27.37
N LEU A 190 10.47 1.44 26.60
CA LEU A 190 10.34 2.89 26.72
C LEU A 190 9.11 3.32 27.54
N LYS A 191 9.11 4.53 28.09
CA LYS A 191 7.91 5.14 28.71
C LYS A 191 6.78 5.31 27.67
N PRO A 192 5.49 5.28 28.04
CA PRO A 192 4.36 5.24 27.08
C PRO A 192 4.38 6.36 26.03
N ILE A 193 4.72 7.59 26.46
CA ILE A 193 4.81 8.75 25.57
C ILE A 193 5.95 8.56 24.55
N ARG A 194 7.13 8.09 25.00
CA ARG A 194 8.28 7.86 24.11
C ARG A 194 8.03 6.69 23.17
N SER A 195 7.39 5.61 23.63
CA SER A 195 7.03 4.49 22.75
C SER A 195 6.08 4.92 21.65
N LEU A 196 5.09 5.78 21.96
CA LEU A 196 4.19 6.32 20.95
C LEU A 196 4.95 7.13 19.89
N SER A 197 5.86 8.01 20.31
CA SER A 197 6.68 8.78 19.36
C SER A 197 7.51 7.90 18.42
N VAL A 198 8.13 6.83 18.95
CA VAL A 198 8.93 5.89 18.13
C VAL A 198 8.06 5.08 17.17
N ILE A 199 6.86 4.67 17.59
CA ILE A 199 5.91 3.95 16.72
C ILE A 199 5.41 4.87 15.59
N LEU A 200 5.08 6.12 15.89
CA LEU A 200 4.72 7.11 14.87
C LEU A 200 5.87 7.35 13.90
N ALA A 201 7.10 7.49 14.41
CA ALA A 201 8.29 7.62 13.56
C ALA A 201 8.51 6.38 12.67
N THR A 202 8.29 5.18 13.21
CA THR A 202 8.36 3.92 12.45
C THR A 202 7.29 3.88 11.36
N GLY A 203 6.05 4.27 11.66
CA GLY A 203 4.97 4.37 10.69
C GLY A 203 5.30 5.35 9.56
N SER A 204 5.77 6.56 9.89
CA SER A 204 6.21 7.55 8.91
C SER A 204 7.39 7.05 8.06
N PHE A 205 8.34 6.35 8.68
CA PHE A 205 9.45 5.73 7.97
C PHE A 205 8.97 4.67 6.98
N LEU A 206 8.00 3.83 7.35
CA LEU A 206 7.40 2.85 6.45
C LEU A 206 6.66 3.51 5.28
N ILE A 207 5.92 4.61 5.52
CA ILE A 207 5.29 5.39 4.44
C ILE A 207 6.36 5.91 3.47
N LEU A 208 7.42 6.52 4.01
CA LEU A 208 8.51 7.05 3.22
C LEU A 208 9.22 5.96 2.41
N LEU A 209 9.50 4.81 3.03
CA LEU A 209 10.10 3.65 2.37
C LEU A 209 9.21 3.13 1.24
N GLY A 210 7.90 3.07 1.45
CA GLY A 210 6.94 2.66 0.42
C GLY A 210 6.88 3.64 -0.74
N PHE A 211 6.87 4.94 -0.44
CA PHE A 211 6.88 6.00 -1.44
C PHE A 211 8.16 5.98 -2.29
N ILE A 212 9.34 5.90 -1.66
CA ILE A 212 10.63 5.82 -2.34
C ILE A 212 10.80 4.49 -3.09
N GLY A 213 10.24 3.39 -2.60
CA GLY A 213 10.25 2.13 -3.33
C GLY A 213 9.42 2.22 -4.62
N PHE A 214 8.26 2.89 -4.56
CA PHE A 214 7.32 2.95 -5.66
C PHE A 214 7.63 4.03 -6.69
N TRP A 215 7.90 5.27 -6.28
CA TRP A 215 7.98 6.42 -7.20
C TRP A 215 9.14 6.33 -8.23
N PRO A 216 10.41 6.18 -7.81
CA PRO A 216 11.53 6.08 -8.75
C PRO A 216 11.72 4.67 -9.35
N VAL A 217 11.42 3.61 -8.59
CA VAL A 217 11.75 2.24 -9.01
C VAL A 217 10.52 1.45 -9.45
N GLY A 218 9.30 1.85 -9.09
CA GLY A 218 8.08 1.08 -9.39
C GLY A 218 7.94 -0.19 -8.56
N TYR A 219 8.61 -0.31 -7.40
CA TYR A 219 8.42 -1.44 -6.49
C TYR A 219 7.27 -1.17 -5.51
N TRP A 220 6.28 -2.04 -5.53
CA TRP A 220 5.11 -1.95 -4.68
C TRP A 220 5.22 -2.93 -3.49
N VAL A 221 5.51 -2.38 -2.31
CA VAL A 221 5.52 -3.11 -1.03
C VAL A 221 4.14 -3.05 -0.39
N LYS A 222 3.64 -4.19 0.11
CA LYS A 222 2.31 -4.31 0.73
C LYS A 222 2.33 -3.79 2.17
N MET A 223 2.20 -2.47 2.34
CA MET A 223 2.27 -1.81 3.64
C MET A 223 1.11 -2.12 4.60
N ALA A 224 0.02 -2.70 4.12
CA ALA A 224 -1.11 -3.08 4.97
C ALA A 224 -0.69 -4.03 6.12
N HIS A 225 0.18 -5.00 5.85
CA HIS A 225 0.63 -5.98 6.85
C HIS A 225 1.45 -5.36 7.99
N PRO A 226 2.52 -4.57 7.75
CA PRO A 226 3.26 -3.95 8.85
C PRO A 226 2.42 -2.94 9.64
N PHE A 227 1.52 -2.18 9.01
CA PHE A 227 0.61 -1.29 9.75
C PHE A 227 -0.36 -2.06 10.64
N LEU A 228 -0.95 -3.15 10.12
CA LEU A 228 -1.80 -4.03 10.92
C LEU A 228 -1.02 -4.65 12.08
N ALA A 229 0.23 -5.05 11.86
CA ALA A 229 1.08 -5.59 12.91
C ALA A 229 1.38 -4.56 14.01
N ILE A 230 1.70 -3.31 13.66
CA ILE A 230 1.86 -2.21 14.62
C ILE A 230 0.57 -2.05 15.44
N PHE A 231 -0.58 -1.97 14.76
CA PHE A 231 -1.87 -1.79 15.39
C PHE A 231 -2.18 -2.92 16.39
N LEU A 232 -2.04 -4.18 15.96
CA LEU A 232 -2.30 -5.34 16.81
C LEU A 232 -1.34 -5.40 18.00
N CYS A 233 -0.03 -5.20 17.77
CA CYS A 233 0.96 -5.18 18.85
C CYS A 233 0.63 -4.09 19.87
N TYR A 234 0.35 -2.87 19.42
CA TYR A 234 -0.01 -1.75 20.29
C TYR A 234 -1.29 -2.05 21.08
N TYR A 235 -2.33 -2.53 20.40
CA TYR A 235 -3.63 -2.84 20.98
C TYR A 235 -3.56 -3.90 22.09
N PHE A 236 -2.79 -4.98 21.88
CA PHE A 236 -2.69 -6.06 22.87
C PHE A 236 -1.67 -5.79 23.97
N PHE A 237 -0.49 -5.26 23.65
CA PHE A 237 0.60 -5.17 24.62
C PHE A 237 0.52 -3.94 25.54
N ILE A 238 -0.15 -2.86 25.15
CA ILE A 238 -0.28 -1.69 26.02
C ILE A 238 -1.15 -1.93 27.23
N PRO A 239 -2.38 -2.47 27.10
CA PRO A 239 -3.20 -2.77 28.27
C PRO A 239 -2.46 -3.72 29.22
N TYR A 240 -1.82 -4.75 28.68
CA TYR A 240 -1.00 -5.69 29.45
C TYR A 240 0.09 -4.97 30.25
N ARG A 241 0.85 -4.09 29.59
CA ARG A 241 1.87 -3.29 30.25
C ARG A 241 1.29 -2.35 31.31
N LEU A 242 0.22 -1.63 31.01
CA LEU A 242 -0.40 -0.68 31.93
C LEU A 242 -0.91 -1.37 33.20
N ILE A 243 -1.45 -2.59 33.08
CA ILE A 243 -1.84 -3.41 34.22
C ILE A 243 -0.63 -3.73 35.10
N ILE A 244 0.50 -4.14 34.51
CA ILE A 244 1.74 -4.44 35.25
C ILE A 244 2.30 -3.17 35.92
N GLU A 245 2.31 -2.05 35.20
CA GLU A 245 2.82 -0.77 35.71
C GLU A 245 1.95 -0.23 36.86
N ASN A 246 0.63 -0.33 36.74
CA ASN A 246 -0.30 0.03 37.81
C ASN A 246 -0.16 -0.87 39.04
N ARG A 247 0.03 -2.19 38.86
CA ARG A 247 0.26 -3.12 39.97
C ARG A 247 1.52 -2.75 40.75
N ARG A 248 2.63 -2.48 40.04
CA ARG A 248 3.88 -2.02 40.66
C ARG A 248 3.68 -0.70 41.40
N SER A 249 2.99 0.26 40.79
CA SER A 249 2.69 1.55 41.42
C SER A 249 1.88 1.40 42.71
N TRP A 250 0.89 0.50 42.71
CA TRP A 250 0.09 0.21 43.90
C TRP A 250 0.91 -0.45 45.01
N GLU A 251 1.80 -1.40 44.69
CA GLU A 251 2.72 -2.01 45.65
C GLU A 251 3.66 -0.96 46.29
N TYR A 252 4.20 -0.03 45.50
CA TYR A 252 5.02 1.07 46.02
C TYR A 252 4.22 1.99 46.96
N TYR A 253 2.97 2.32 46.59
CA TYR A 253 2.10 3.14 47.43
C TYR A 253 1.80 2.47 48.78
N GLN A 254 1.50 1.16 48.79
CA GLN A 254 1.26 0.43 50.04
C GLN A 254 2.51 0.37 50.93
N ARG A 255 3.69 0.12 50.36
CA ARG A 255 4.96 0.12 51.12
C ARG A 255 5.24 1.48 51.74
N ASN A 256 5.09 2.57 50.99
CA ASN A 256 5.29 3.92 51.53
C ASN A 256 4.26 4.26 52.61
N LYS A 257 3.00 3.86 52.44
CA LYS A 257 1.96 4.06 53.46
C LYS A 257 2.29 3.31 54.76
N LEU A 258 2.72 2.05 54.66
CA LEU A 258 3.14 1.26 55.82
C LEU A 258 4.35 1.90 56.52
N LEU A 259 5.35 2.37 55.77
CA LEU A 259 6.51 3.08 56.34
C LEU A 259 6.10 4.34 57.09
N SER A 260 5.21 5.15 56.52
CA SER A 260 4.67 6.36 57.17
C SER A 260 3.91 6.03 58.46
N GLN A 261 3.12 4.95 58.48
CA GLN A 261 2.41 4.49 59.68
C GLN A 261 3.38 4.05 60.79
N VAL A 262 4.48 3.39 60.43
CA VAL A 262 5.53 3.00 61.39
C VAL A 262 6.21 4.23 61.98
N GLU A 263 6.50 5.25 61.17
CA GLU A 263 7.08 6.51 61.66
C GLU A 263 6.12 7.27 62.58
N GLU A 264 4.84 7.33 62.24
CA GLU A 264 3.80 7.95 63.08
C GLU A 264 3.67 7.21 64.41
N LEU A 265 3.61 5.88 64.39
CA LEU A 265 3.55 5.05 65.60
C LEU A 265 4.78 5.27 66.48
N LYS A 266 5.98 5.29 65.89
CA LYS A 266 7.23 5.56 66.61
C LYS A 266 7.20 6.95 67.27
N THR A 267 6.73 7.96 66.55
CA THR A 267 6.64 9.33 67.06
C THR A 267 5.66 9.43 68.22
N ASN A 268 4.48 8.81 68.07
CA ASN A 268 3.46 8.74 69.11
C ASN A 268 3.97 7.99 70.35
N PHE A 269 4.67 6.86 70.17
CA PHE A 269 5.26 6.10 71.25
C PHE A 269 6.33 6.91 72.01
N ILE A 270 7.25 7.58 71.30
CA ILE A 270 8.26 8.44 71.91
C ILE A 270 7.60 9.59 72.69
N SER A 271 6.55 10.20 72.14
CA SER A 271 5.79 11.26 72.80
C SER A 271 5.15 10.78 74.12
N MET A 272 4.47 9.64 74.08
CA MET A 272 3.83 9.02 75.26
C MET A 272 4.85 8.65 76.33
N MET A 273 5.93 7.96 75.94
CA MET A 273 7.04 7.63 76.86
C MET A 273 7.70 8.88 77.45
N SER A 274 7.88 9.95 76.65
CA SER A 274 8.45 11.21 77.13
C SER A 274 7.56 11.86 78.19
N HIS A 275 6.24 11.86 77.97
CA HIS A 275 5.26 12.34 78.94
C HIS A 275 5.30 11.54 80.25
N ASP A 276 5.30 10.21 80.16
CA ASP A 276 5.28 9.32 81.30
C ASP A 276 6.60 9.31 82.08
N LEU A 277 7.73 9.58 81.43
CA LEU A 277 9.03 9.77 82.09
C LEU A 277 9.19 11.16 82.72
N LYS A 278 8.65 12.22 82.10
CA LYS A 278 8.71 13.58 82.65
C LYS A 278 7.99 13.71 83.98
N THR A 279 6.86 13.02 84.15
CA THR A 279 6.01 13.11 85.34
C THR A 279 6.72 12.69 86.64
N PRO A 280 7.33 11.49 86.75
CA PRO A 280 8.10 11.11 87.93
C PRO A 280 9.41 11.89 88.05
N LEU A 281 10.07 12.25 86.94
CA LEU A 281 11.32 13.01 86.97
C LEU A 281 11.12 14.40 87.60
N ALA A 282 10.07 15.11 87.19
CA ALA A 282 9.68 16.39 87.78
C ALA A 282 9.35 16.26 89.27
N ARG A 283 8.72 15.15 89.67
CA ARG A 283 8.42 14.86 91.08
C ARG A 283 9.69 14.63 91.91
N ILE A 284 10.65 13.85 91.40
CA ILE A 284 11.94 13.62 92.07
C ILE A 284 12.72 14.93 92.19
N GLN A 285 12.81 15.71 91.11
CA GLN A 285 13.52 16.98 91.09
C GLN A 285 12.95 17.96 92.12
N GLY A 286 11.62 18.06 92.21
CA GLY A 286 10.96 18.86 93.25
C GLY A 286 11.16 18.36 94.68
N MET A 287 11.53 17.09 94.89
CA MET A 287 11.90 16.56 96.22
C MET A 287 13.37 16.81 96.56
N THR A 288 14.26 16.95 95.58
CA THR A 288 15.68 17.30 95.80
C THR A 288 15.95 18.80 95.92
N ASP A 289 15.05 19.64 95.40
CA ASP A 289 15.16 21.11 95.47
C ASP A 289 14.52 21.71 96.76
N MET A 290 13.92 20.88 97.64
CA MET A 290 13.52 21.22 99.01
C MET A 290 14.61 20.85 100.01
#